data_AF-T1L5I3-F1
#
_entry.id   AF-T1L5I3-F1
#
_cell.length_a   1.000
_cell.length_b   1.000
_cell.length_c   1.000
_cell.angle_alpha   90.00
_cell.angle_beta   90.00
_cell.angle_gamma   90.00
#
_symmetry.space_group_name_H-M   'P 1'
#
loop_
_entity.id
_entity.type
_entity.pdbx_description
1 polymer ?
#
loop_
_entity_poly.entity_id
_entity_poly.type
_entity_poly.pdbx_seq_one_letter_code
_entity_poly.pdbx_strand_id
1 'polypeptide(L)'
;MAKAVIFVLFAFCSTILANPLWPFYYEHDGIEHNYSIGLEIGEMNSQVGPFRLSVWLLKDISIGAVSDAKHQLSEATIFAGPASHNFTIKSDMPFSQVTQMSFQWESMDSSYADDVNFQTAYLTETTPNQTHITKKYCNIENEYPRNWGSSDARQWLYLC
;
A
#
# COMPACT_ATOMS: atom_id res chain seq x y z
N MET A 1 -36.47 47.18 -4.11
CA MET A 1 -35.31 46.59 -3.40
C MET A 1 -35.17 45.09 -3.70
N ALA A 2 -35.06 44.71 -4.98
CA ALA A 2 -34.98 43.30 -5.41
C ALA A 2 -33.65 42.95 -6.11
N LYS A 3 -32.68 43.87 -6.13
CA LYS A 3 -31.41 43.71 -6.86
C LYS A 3 -30.26 43.16 -5.99
N ALA A 4 -30.41 43.17 -4.66
CA ALA A 4 -29.37 42.67 -3.74
C ALA A 4 -29.44 41.15 -3.50
N VAL A 5 -30.60 40.52 -3.70
CA VAL A 5 -30.82 39.10 -3.36
C VAL A 5 -30.23 38.15 -4.41
N ILE A 6 -30.13 38.58 -5.67
CA ILE A 6 -29.61 37.74 -6.77
C ILE A 6 -28.08 37.54 -6.67
N PHE A 7 -27.35 38.54 -6.18
CA PHE A 7 -25.88 38.46 -6.09
C PHE A 7 -25.38 37.49 -5.02
N VAL A 8 -26.13 37.30 -3.93
CA VAL A 8 -25.74 36.36 -2.85
C VAL A 8 -25.95 34.90 -3.27
N LEU A 9 -26.98 34.62 -4.09
CA LEU A 9 -27.21 33.26 -4.62
C LEU A 9 -26.14 32.82 -5.63
N PHE A 10 -25.62 33.74 -6.45
CA PHE A 10 -24.55 33.39 -7.40
C PHE A 10 -23.20 33.16 -6.73
N ALA A 11 -22.89 33.88 -5.64
CA ALA A 11 -21.66 33.66 -4.88
C ALA A 11 -21.67 32.28 -4.18
N PHE A 12 -22.82 31.85 -3.62
CA PHE A 12 -22.91 30.53 -3.01
C PHE A 12 -22.86 29.37 -4.02
N CYS A 13 -23.47 29.51 -5.20
CA CYS A 13 -23.41 28.46 -6.23
C CYS A 13 -22.05 28.37 -6.94
N SER A 14 -21.29 29.47 -7.05
CA SER A 14 -19.96 29.45 -7.66
C SER A 14 -18.87 28.92 -6.74
N THR A 15 -19.07 28.94 -5.41
CA THR A 15 -18.21 28.22 -4.46
C THR A 15 -18.52 26.71 -4.34
N ILE A 16 -19.70 26.25 -4.76
CA ILE A 16 -20.08 24.81 -4.65
C ILE A 16 -19.55 23.98 -5.83
N LEU A 17 -19.23 24.60 -6.98
CA LEU A 17 -18.66 23.90 -8.14
C LEU A 17 -17.12 23.81 -8.14
N ALA A 18 -16.45 24.42 -7.15
CA ALA A 18 -15.00 24.28 -6.95
C ALA A 18 -14.66 23.33 -5.79
N ASN A 19 -15.62 22.55 -5.30
CA ASN A 19 -15.31 21.41 -4.45
C ASN A 19 -14.88 20.30 -5.41
N PRO A 20 -13.59 19.90 -5.50
CA PRO A 20 -13.29 18.64 -6.13
C PRO A 20 -14.03 17.60 -5.29
N LEU A 21 -15.10 17.02 -5.83
CA LEU A 21 -15.83 15.90 -5.23
C LEU A 21 -14.94 14.64 -5.05
N TRP A 22 -13.61 14.79 -5.15
CA TRP A 22 -12.64 13.75 -5.44
C TRP A 22 -11.31 14.02 -4.71
N PRO A 23 -11.21 13.73 -3.40
CA PRO A 23 -9.96 13.25 -2.81
C PRO A 23 -9.99 11.72 -2.68
N PHE A 24 -10.86 11.03 -3.44
CA PHE A 24 -11.03 9.57 -3.38
C PHE A 24 -10.07 8.80 -4.30
N TYR A 25 -9.08 9.48 -4.89
CA TYR A 25 -8.13 8.89 -5.83
C TYR A 25 -6.73 9.46 -5.57
N TYR A 26 -5.69 8.69 -5.92
CA TYR A 26 -4.35 9.22 -6.06
C TYR A 26 -4.21 9.94 -7.41
N GLU A 27 -3.28 10.88 -7.52
CA GLU A 27 -3.05 11.57 -8.79
C GLU A 27 -2.29 10.64 -9.74
N HIS A 28 -2.86 10.39 -10.91
CA HIS A 28 -2.25 9.60 -11.97
C HIS A 28 -1.41 10.56 -12.84
N ASP A 29 -0.09 10.39 -12.88
CA ASP A 29 0.78 11.18 -13.75
C ASP A 29 0.91 10.58 -15.17
N GLY A 30 0.34 9.39 -15.37
CA GLY A 30 0.33 8.68 -16.65
C GLY A 30 1.64 7.93 -16.95
N ILE A 31 2.50 7.77 -15.93
CA ILE A 31 3.78 7.09 -16.03
C ILE A 31 3.72 5.81 -15.20
N GLU A 32 4.14 4.69 -15.78
CA GLU A 32 4.35 3.44 -15.05
C GLU A 32 5.73 3.48 -14.38
N HIS A 33 5.76 3.43 -13.05
CA HIS A 33 6.95 3.52 -12.23
C HIS A 33 7.48 2.13 -11.86
N ASN A 34 8.79 1.92 -11.94
CA ASN A 34 9.43 0.68 -11.50
C ASN A 34 9.96 0.83 -10.07
N TYR A 35 9.47 -0.02 -9.18
CA TYR A 35 9.90 -0.03 -7.78
C TYR A 35 10.59 -1.33 -7.40
N SER A 36 11.64 -1.22 -6.60
CA SER A 36 12.16 -2.35 -5.82
C SER A 36 11.56 -2.31 -4.43
N ILE A 37 11.10 -3.48 -3.95
CA ILE A 37 10.59 -3.68 -2.60
C ILE A 37 11.55 -4.60 -1.86
N GLY A 38 12.26 -4.06 -0.87
CA GLY A 38 12.97 -4.85 0.13
C GLY A 38 12.05 -5.14 1.31
N LEU A 39 11.87 -6.41 1.67
CA LEU A 39 10.98 -6.86 2.74
C LEU A 39 11.77 -7.63 3.79
N GLU A 40 11.71 -7.18 5.04
CA GLU A 40 12.34 -7.81 6.20
C GLU A 40 11.30 -8.57 7.02
N ILE A 41 11.54 -9.88 7.15
CA ILE A 41 10.76 -10.79 7.97
C ILE A 41 11.38 -10.83 9.37
N GLY A 42 10.54 -10.70 10.39
CA GLY A 42 10.94 -10.84 11.79
C GLY A 42 11.05 -12.28 12.26
N GLU A 43 11.21 -12.44 13.57
CA GLU A 43 11.14 -13.75 14.22
C GLU A 43 9.74 -14.35 14.08
N MET A 44 9.70 -15.67 13.85
CA MET A 44 8.50 -16.49 13.70
C MET A 44 8.68 -17.79 14.47
N ASN A 45 7.58 -18.39 14.93
CA ASN A 45 7.61 -19.61 15.75
C ASN A 45 8.00 -20.86 14.96
N SER A 46 7.73 -20.88 13.66
CA SER A 46 8.03 -21.98 12.75
C SER A 46 8.20 -21.46 11.33
N GLN A 47 8.69 -22.32 10.45
CA GLN A 47 8.61 -22.09 9.01
C GLN A 47 7.15 -22.03 8.58
N VAL A 48 6.82 -21.10 7.69
CA VAL A 48 5.47 -20.87 7.16
C VAL A 48 5.48 -20.80 5.64
N GLY A 49 4.40 -21.25 5.01
CA GLY A 49 4.23 -21.32 3.55
C GLY A 49 4.27 -22.76 3.01
N PRO A 50 4.15 -22.95 1.68
CA PRO A 50 4.24 -21.93 0.64
C PRO A 50 3.00 -21.02 0.53
N PHE A 51 3.24 -19.74 0.25
CA PHE A 51 2.20 -18.72 0.04
C PHE A 51 2.32 -18.05 -1.32
N ARG A 52 1.17 -17.67 -1.88
CA ARG A 52 1.11 -16.57 -2.85
C ARG A 52 1.25 -15.27 -2.10
N LEU A 53 2.22 -14.44 -2.48
CA LEU A 53 2.49 -13.15 -1.84
C LEU A 53 2.18 -12.01 -2.80
N SER A 54 1.47 -11.01 -2.31
CA SER A 54 1.16 -9.80 -3.05
C SER A 54 1.32 -8.57 -2.18
N VAL A 55 1.40 -7.41 -2.83
CA VAL A 55 1.44 -6.11 -2.16
C VAL A 55 0.52 -5.10 -2.85
N TRP A 56 -0.02 -4.21 -2.06
CA TRP A 56 -0.71 -3.00 -2.51
C TRP A 56 0.08 -1.78 -2.07
N LEU A 57 0.38 -0.87 -3.00
CA LEU A 57 0.87 0.46 -2.66
C LEU A 57 -0.33 1.35 -2.36
N LEU A 58 -0.30 2.02 -1.21
CA LEU A 58 -1.46 2.73 -0.67
C LEU A 58 -1.14 4.20 -0.44
N LYS A 59 -2.12 5.05 -0.74
CA LYS A 59 -2.18 6.46 -0.37
C LYS A 59 -3.32 6.67 0.61
N ASP A 60 -3.02 7.30 1.73
CA ASP A 60 -4.05 7.74 2.68
C ASP A 60 -4.88 8.89 2.12
N ILE A 61 -6.18 8.77 2.34
CA ILE A 61 -7.19 9.78 2.05
C ILE A 61 -8.05 9.99 3.31
N SER A 62 -8.90 11.02 3.30
CA SER A 62 -9.69 11.40 4.49
C SER A 62 -10.65 10.32 5.00
N ILE A 63 -10.99 9.32 4.18
CA ILE A 63 -11.96 8.26 4.52
C ILE A 63 -11.37 6.84 4.46
N GLY A 64 -10.04 6.69 4.35
CA GLY A 64 -9.39 5.38 4.22
C GLY A 64 -8.12 5.46 3.40
N ALA A 65 -7.82 4.40 2.65
CA ALA A 65 -6.68 4.35 1.76
C ALA A 65 -7.10 3.89 0.36
N VAL A 66 -6.39 4.37 -0.67
CA VAL A 66 -6.60 4.00 -2.07
C VAL A 66 -5.32 3.41 -2.64
N SER A 67 -5.47 2.51 -3.60
CA SER A 67 -4.37 1.85 -4.30
C SER A 67 -4.60 1.86 -5.80
N ASP A 68 -3.55 1.60 -6.57
CA ASP A 68 -3.63 1.38 -8.01
C ASP A 68 -4.11 -0.05 -8.32
N ALA A 69 -3.39 -1.06 -7.84
CA ALA A 69 -3.61 -2.46 -8.15
C ALA A 69 -2.96 -3.40 -7.12
N LYS A 70 -3.35 -4.68 -7.17
CA LYS A 70 -2.67 -5.79 -6.49
C LYS A 70 -1.43 -6.15 -7.30
N HIS A 71 -0.26 -6.05 -6.69
CA HIS A 71 1.00 -6.45 -7.31
C HIS A 71 1.40 -7.82 -6.79
N GLN A 72 1.37 -8.85 -7.65
CA GLN A 72 1.84 -10.18 -7.28
C GLN A 72 3.37 -10.17 -7.13
N LEU A 73 3.87 -10.49 -5.94
CA LEU A 73 5.30 -10.52 -5.64
C LEU A 73 5.92 -11.90 -5.89
N SER A 74 5.18 -12.97 -5.57
CA SER A 74 5.64 -14.34 -5.75
C SER A 74 4.47 -15.31 -5.73
N GLU A 75 4.51 -16.34 -6.59
CA GLU A 75 3.50 -17.40 -6.66
C GLU A 75 3.65 -18.46 -5.57
N ALA A 76 4.86 -18.63 -5.02
CA ALA A 76 5.16 -19.61 -3.99
C ALA A 76 6.35 -19.14 -3.16
N THR A 77 6.09 -18.68 -1.94
CA THR A 77 7.12 -18.20 -0.99
C THR A 77 7.05 -18.99 0.31
N ILE A 78 8.20 -19.45 0.78
CA ILE A 78 8.36 -20.08 2.09
C ILE A 78 9.23 -19.16 2.93
N PHE A 79 8.79 -18.86 4.15
CA PHE A 79 9.58 -18.10 5.12
C PHE A 79 10.03 -19.03 6.24
N ALA A 80 11.33 -19.22 6.38
CA ALA A 80 11.92 -20.17 7.35
C ALA A 80 12.41 -19.50 8.65
N GLY A 81 12.27 -18.18 8.77
CA GLY A 81 12.77 -17.38 9.89
C GLY A 81 13.06 -15.94 9.45
N PRO A 82 13.81 -15.17 10.26
CA PRO A 82 14.22 -13.82 9.90
C PRO A 82 15.03 -13.82 8.60
N ALA A 83 14.58 -13.04 7.62
CA ALA A 83 15.17 -12.99 6.30
C ALA A 83 14.83 -11.67 5.60
N SER A 84 15.65 -11.30 4.60
CA SER A 84 15.38 -10.19 3.70
C SER A 84 15.07 -10.72 2.31
N HIS A 85 13.97 -10.23 1.73
CA HIS A 85 13.52 -10.57 0.39
C HIS A 85 13.47 -9.32 -0.47
N ASN A 86 13.81 -9.44 -1.75
CA ASN A 86 13.73 -8.33 -2.68
C ASN A 86 12.81 -8.69 -3.84
N PHE A 87 11.91 -7.78 -4.16
CA PHE A 87 10.97 -7.90 -5.27
C PHE A 87 11.04 -6.66 -6.15
N THR A 88 10.49 -6.77 -7.36
CA THR A 88 10.32 -5.65 -8.29
C THR A 88 8.88 -5.63 -8.74
N ILE A 89 8.27 -4.45 -8.73
CA ILE A 89 6.91 -4.24 -9.21
C ILE A 89 6.87 -3.04 -10.15
N LYS A 90 5.78 -2.95 -10.90
CA LYS A 90 5.43 -1.79 -11.70
C LYS A 90 4.13 -1.21 -11.20
N SER A 91 4.08 0.10 -11.00
CA SER A 91 2.92 0.75 -10.43
C SER A 91 2.71 2.12 -11.05
N ASP A 92 1.45 2.48 -11.27
CA ASP A 92 1.07 3.79 -11.77
C ASP A 92 0.95 4.82 -10.64
N MET A 93 1.14 4.40 -9.38
CA MET A 93 1.16 5.30 -8.23
C MET A 93 2.53 5.97 -8.11
N PRO A 94 2.60 7.32 -8.13
CA PRO A 94 3.86 8.02 -7.98
C PRO A 94 4.47 7.83 -6.58
N PHE A 95 5.79 7.73 -6.51
CA PHE A 95 6.53 7.42 -5.29
C PHE A 95 6.19 8.39 -4.14
N SER A 96 6.03 9.67 -4.47
CA SER A 96 5.68 10.73 -3.51
C SER A 96 4.35 10.48 -2.79
N GLN A 97 3.41 9.79 -3.43
CA GLN A 97 2.05 9.56 -2.93
C GLN A 97 1.89 8.28 -2.11
N VAL A 98 2.85 7.35 -2.15
CA VAL A 98 2.77 6.12 -1.36
C VAL A 98 3.02 6.43 0.12
N THR A 99 1.99 6.25 0.96
CA THR A 99 2.04 6.47 2.42
C THR A 99 2.01 5.18 3.22
N GLN A 100 1.51 4.09 2.63
CA GLN A 100 1.44 2.77 3.27
C GLN A 100 1.66 1.65 2.25
N MET A 101 1.92 0.45 2.76
CA MET A 101 1.97 -0.79 1.99
C MET A 101 1.13 -1.85 2.69
N SER A 102 0.30 -2.60 1.95
CA SER A 102 -0.41 -3.75 2.49
C SER A 102 0.10 -5.03 1.84
N PHE A 103 0.69 -5.91 2.65
CA PHE A 103 1.14 -7.22 2.21
C PHE A 103 0.02 -8.22 2.45
N GLN A 104 -0.30 -8.98 1.40
CA GLN A 104 -1.30 -10.02 1.43
C GLN A 104 -0.66 -11.37 1.12
N TRP A 105 -1.00 -12.39 1.89
CA TRP A 105 -0.57 -13.75 1.63
C TRP A 105 -1.73 -14.74 1.71
N GLU A 106 -1.66 -15.74 0.83
CA GLU A 106 -2.68 -16.77 0.68
C GLU A 106 -1.99 -18.14 0.70
N SER A 107 -2.44 -19.04 1.57
CA SER A 107 -1.93 -20.42 1.62
C SER A 107 -2.28 -21.17 0.35
N MET A 108 -1.30 -21.89 -0.19
CA MET A 108 -1.49 -22.75 -1.35
C MET A 108 -2.06 -24.13 -0.97
N ASP A 109 -1.80 -24.57 0.26
CA ASP A 109 -2.04 -25.95 0.70
C ASP A 109 -3.19 -26.08 1.71
N SER A 110 -3.73 -24.94 2.18
CA SER A 110 -4.78 -24.89 3.20
C SER A 110 -5.70 -23.69 3.01
N SER A 111 -6.91 -23.77 3.56
CA SER A 111 -7.83 -22.62 3.64
C SER A 111 -7.41 -21.58 4.70
N TYR A 112 -6.34 -21.86 5.44
CA TYR A 112 -5.79 -21.03 6.51
C TYR A 112 -4.34 -20.72 6.20
N ALA A 113 -3.94 -19.45 6.31
CA ALA A 113 -2.54 -19.06 6.22
C ALA A 113 -2.00 -18.80 7.63
N ASP A 114 -0.84 -19.38 7.95
CA ASP A 114 -0.11 -19.04 9.17
C ASP A 114 0.37 -17.59 9.13
N ASP A 115 0.47 -16.96 10.29
CA ASP A 115 0.86 -15.56 10.40
C ASP A 115 2.34 -15.35 10.01
N VAL A 116 2.58 -14.41 9.10
CA VAL A 116 3.94 -13.97 8.71
C VAL A 116 4.23 -12.63 9.40
N ASN A 117 5.41 -12.51 9.99
CA ASN A 117 5.82 -11.29 10.68
C ASN A 117 6.57 -10.34 9.73
N PHE A 118 5.85 -9.54 8.94
CA PHE A 118 6.48 -8.47 8.16
C PHE A 118 6.84 -7.31 9.11
N GLN A 119 8.13 -7.10 9.36
CA GLN A 119 8.58 -6.05 10.28
C GLN A 119 8.79 -4.71 9.59
N THR A 120 9.45 -4.75 8.44
CA THR A 120 9.86 -3.56 7.72
C THR A 120 9.84 -3.83 6.23
N ALA A 121 9.42 -2.82 5.46
CA ALA A 121 9.58 -2.80 4.02
C ALA A 121 10.25 -1.51 3.58
N TYR A 122 10.97 -1.58 2.46
CA TYR A 122 11.63 -0.46 1.80
C TYR A 122 11.11 -0.39 0.38
N LEU A 123 10.48 0.73 0.01
CA LEU A 123 10.11 1.01 -1.36
C LEU A 123 11.20 1.90 -1.95
N THR A 124 11.85 1.45 -3.02
CA THR A 124 12.89 2.22 -3.71
C THR A 124 12.46 2.47 -5.15
N GLU A 125 12.45 3.73 -5.55
CA GLU A 125 12.28 4.10 -6.96
C GLU A 125 13.54 3.76 -7.76
N THR A 126 13.36 2.96 -8.82
CA THR A 126 14.47 2.43 -9.64
C THR A 126 14.46 2.97 -11.07
N THR A 127 13.84 4.13 -11.28
CA THR A 127 13.79 4.81 -12.56
C THR A 127 15.22 5.03 -13.11
N PRO A 128 15.55 4.52 -14.31
CA PRO A 128 16.90 4.64 -14.85
C PRO A 128 17.36 6.10 -14.94
N ASN A 129 18.60 6.36 -14.53
CA ASN A 129 19.26 7.68 -14.55
C ASN A 129 18.72 8.72 -13.56
N GLN A 130 17.98 8.30 -12.53
CA GLN A 130 17.62 9.16 -11.40
C GLN A 130 18.26 8.67 -10.10
N THR A 131 18.48 9.58 -9.16
CA THR A 131 18.91 9.21 -7.81
C THR A 131 17.86 8.29 -7.20
N HIS A 132 18.27 7.11 -6.72
CA HIS A 132 17.36 6.20 -6.05
C HIS A 132 16.89 6.84 -4.74
N ILE A 133 15.58 6.98 -4.58
CA ILE A 133 14.96 7.44 -3.35
C ILE A 133 14.27 6.24 -2.70
N THR A 134 14.48 6.07 -1.40
CA THR A 134 13.93 4.97 -0.61
C THR A 134 13.05 5.51 0.52
N LYS A 135 11.85 4.94 0.64
CA LYS A 135 10.95 5.14 1.79
C LYS A 135 10.94 3.87 2.63
N LYS A 136 10.98 4.03 3.95
CA LYS A 136 10.91 2.93 4.91
C LYS A 136 9.50 2.85 5.49
N TYR A 137 8.98 1.64 5.60
CA TYR A 137 7.67 1.33 6.16
C TYR A 137 7.83 0.32 7.28
N CYS A 138 7.20 0.56 8.42
CA CYS A 138 7.31 -0.24 9.63
C CYS A 138 5.95 -0.79 10.04
N ASN A 139 5.96 -1.97 10.65
CA ASN A 139 4.82 -2.45 11.41
C ASN A 139 4.71 -1.63 12.70
N ILE A 140 3.80 -0.65 12.75
CA ILE A 140 3.62 0.19 13.95
C ILE A 140 2.74 -0.48 15.00
N GLU A 141 1.97 -1.51 14.61
CA GLU A 141 1.09 -2.21 15.55
C GLU A 141 1.91 -3.01 16.58
N ASN A 142 3.21 -3.28 16.31
CA ASN A 142 4.15 -3.99 17.19
C ASN A 142 3.64 -5.33 17.75
N GLU A 143 2.54 -5.84 17.22
CA GLU A 143 1.98 -7.12 17.56
C GLU A 143 2.28 -8.11 16.43
N TYR A 144 2.73 -9.30 16.82
CA TYR A 144 2.72 -10.44 15.92
C TYR A 144 1.27 -10.63 15.47
N PRO A 145 0.97 -10.66 14.15
CA PRO A 145 -0.40 -10.85 13.70
C PRO A 145 -0.93 -12.11 14.38
N ARG A 146 -2.08 -12.02 15.06
CA ARG A 146 -2.69 -13.18 15.72
C ARG A 146 -3.83 -13.68 14.86
N ASN A 147 -3.59 -14.80 14.18
CA ASN A 147 -4.55 -15.61 13.45
C ASN A 147 -5.57 -14.79 12.66
N TRP A 148 -5.14 -14.25 11.51
CA TRP A 148 -6.04 -13.60 10.55
C TRP A 148 -6.87 -14.62 9.74
N GLY A 149 -6.68 -15.91 10.00
CA GLY A 149 -7.73 -16.92 9.96
C GLY A 149 -8.61 -16.91 8.70
N SER A 150 -8.04 -16.82 7.50
CA SER A 150 -8.73 -17.08 6.22
C SER A 150 -7.80 -16.90 5.03
N SER A 151 -8.32 -17.19 3.83
CA SER A 151 -7.70 -17.10 2.50
C SER A 151 -7.36 -15.68 2.02
N ASP A 152 -7.08 -14.73 2.90
CA ASP A 152 -6.75 -13.33 2.57
C ASP A 152 -6.01 -12.65 3.74
N ALA A 153 -5.03 -13.32 4.35
CA ALA A 153 -4.28 -12.74 5.46
C ALA A 153 -3.52 -11.48 4.99
N ARG A 154 -3.60 -10.41 5.78
CA ARG A 154 -3.05 -9.09 5.41
C ARG A 154 -2.37 -8.41 6.59
N GLN A 155 -1.35 -7.62 6.27
CA GLN A 155 -0.68 -6.75 7.22
C GLN A 155 -0.35 -5.41 6.54
N TRP A 156 -0.54 -4.31 7.28
CA TRP A 156 -0.24 -2.96 6.83
C TRP A 156 1.08 -2.50 7.44
N LEU A 157 1.94 -1.94 6.61
CA LEU A 157 3.15 -1.23 7.02
C LEU A 157 2.99 0.24 6.64
N TYR A 158 3.42 1.11 7.55
CA TYR A 158 3.22 2.55 7.47
C TYR A 158 4.55 3.27 7.47
N LEU A 159 4.60 4.47 6.89
CA LEU A 159 5.82 5.27 6.90
C LEU A 159 6.40 5.43 8.31
N CYS A 160 7.69 5.15 8.40
CA CYS A 160 8.59 5.55 9.47
C CYS A 160 9.68 6.45 8.86
#